data_AF-A0A4U3LWI8-F1
#
_entry.id   AF-A0A4U3LWI8-F1
#
_cell.length_a   1.000
_cell.length_b   1.000
_cell.length_c   1.000
_cell.angle_alpha   90.00
_cell.angle_beta   90.00
_cell.angle_gamma   90.00
#
_symmetry.space_group_name_H-M   'P 1'
#
loop_
_entity.id
_entity.type
_entity.pdbx_description
1 polymer ?
#
loop_
_entity_poly.entity_id
_entity_poly.type
_entity_poly.pdbx_seq_one_letter_code
_entity_poly.pdbx_strand_id
1 'polypeptide(L)'
;MDVEAGFDSDSAVEAAVRTLVEMTEAVVGVVSGRKVRGNVGGNHAVLYPAIAEVARRVGAGAVGLIDVGCSAGFNLNVDRVGITYGNGQTLGDPSSPVQASASIVKEQAVPTHAMPEVVARIGIDPEPIDTSDVDEARWLRACLPPDQPEQTARLEGELELAASAPPFLMQGDAVDLLPDAIARVPADALPVVTTTWALSDLPLESRLRFLQRLDAAATNRPVAWVSVEGVGVAPAIPTFGDRPASGHSIIGLAVFSHSTLQAESVGRCWLRGQMLAWLADS
;
A
#
# COMPACT_ATOMS: atom_id res chain seq x y z
N MET A 1 -31.37 -23.58 8.94
CA MET A 1 -30.67 -24.71 9.59
C MET A 1 -29.22 -24.32 9.50
N ASP A 2 -28.85 -23.38 10.35
CA ASP A 2 -27.56 -22.72 10.32
C ASP A 2 -26.64 -23.49 11.24
N VAL A 3 -25.63 -24.13 10.65
CA VAL A 3 -24.53 -24.73 11.38
C VAL A 3 -23.40 -23.72 11.33
N GLU A 4 -23.51 -22.67 12.13
CA GLU A 4 -22.31 -21.98 12.60
C GLU A 4 -21.58 -22.98 13.51
N ALA A 5 -20.61 -23.69 12.95
CA ALA A 5 -19.60 -24.35 13.75
C ALA A 5 -18.81 -23.26 14.47
N GLY A 6 -19.29 -22.86 15.65
CA GLY A 6 -18.64 -21.90 16.51
C GLY A 6 -17.20 -22.34 16.77
N PHE A 7 -16.25 -21.47 16.47
CA PHE A 7 -14.87 -21.63 16.88
C PHE A 7 -14.83 -21.89 18.40
N ASP A 8 -14.38 -23.07 18.80
CA ASP A 8 -14.22 -23.45 20.21
C ASP A 8 -13.02 -22.71 20.78
N SER A 9 -13.28 -21.48 21.24
CA SER A 9 -12.26 -20.56 21.73
C SER A 9 -11.50 -21.13 22.93
N ASP A 10 -12.17 -21.88 23.80
CA ASP A 10 -11.57 -22.38 25.02
C ASP A 10 -10.56 -23.50 24.70
N SER A 11 -10.94 -24.41 23.80
CA SER A 11 -10.03 -25.44 23.29
C SER A 11 -8.85 -24.85 22.52
N ALA A 12 -9.08 -23.81 21.71
CA ALA A 12 -8.01 -23.11 21.00
C ALA A 12 -7.03 -22.42 21.96
N VAL A 13 -7.53 -21.78 23.01
CA VAL A 13 -6.71 -21.16 24.06
C VAL A 13 -5.91 -22.21 24.84
N GLU A 14 -6.54 -23.31 25.24
CA GLU A 14 -5.85 -24.40 25.94
C GLU A 14 -4.74 -25.02 25.07
N ALA A 15 -5.01 -25.26 23.79
CA ALA A 15 -4.02 -25.75 22.84
C ALA A 15 -2.85 -24.75 22.65
N ALA A 16 -3.16 -23.45 22.58
CA ALA A 16 -2.14 -22.41 22.48
C ALA A 16 -1.26 -22.36 23.73
N VAL A 17 -1.85 -22.34 24.93
CA VAL A 17 -1.11 -22.36 26.20
C VAL A 17 -0.24 -23.60 26.31
N ARG A 18 -0.79 -24.79 26.00
CA ARG A 18 -0.03 -26.04 25.99
C ARG A 18 1.17 -25.95 25.04
N THR A 19 0.97 -25.44 23.83
CA THR A 19 2.06 -25.26 22.84
C THR A 19 3.14 -24.31 23.37
N LEU A 20 2.75 -23.19 23.99
CA LEU A 20 3.71 -22.24 24.57
C LEU A 20 4.53 -22.85 25.71
N VAL A 21 3.93 -23.72 26.52
CA VAL A 21 4.59 -24.40 27.65
C VAL A 21 5.47 -25.57 27.20
N GLU A 22 4.98 -26.40 26.28
CA GLU A 22 5.69 -27.61 25.84
C GLU A 22 6.78 -27.31 24.80
N MET A 23 6.62 -26.23 24.01
CA MET A 23 7.51 -25.88 22.90
C MET A 23 8.16 -24.50 23.10
N THR A 24 8.37 -24.07 24.34
CA THR A 24 8.83 -22.72 24.68
C THR A 24 10.07 -22.30 23.88
N GLU A 25 11.13 -23.11 23.85
CA GLU A 25 12.37 -22.75 23.15
C GLU A 25 12.17 -22.59 21.63
N ALA A 26 11.36 -23.47 21.02
CA ALA A 26 11.04 -23.39 19.61
C ALA A 26 10.22 -22.14 19.28
N VAL A 27 9.22 -21.82 20.11
CA VAL A 27 8.41 -20.60 19.96
C VAL A 27 9.29 -19.36 20.11
N VAL A 28 10.11 -19.30 21.17
CA VAL A 28 11.04 -18.17 21.40
C VAL A 28 11.99 -18.01 20.22
N GLY A 29 12.52 -19.10 19.67
CA GLY A 29 13.39 -19.08 18.49
C GLY A 29 12.73 -18.44 17.26
N VAL A 30 11.45 -18.72 17.04
CA VAL A 30 10.69 -18.12 15.93
C VAL A 30 10.32 -16.67 16.19
N VAL A 31 9.71 -16.36 17.34
CA VAL A 31 9.16 -15.02 17.60
C VAL A 31 10.23 -13.97 17.89
N SER A 32 11.41 -14.37 18.39
CA SER A 32 12.51 -13.43 18.65
C SER A 32 13.13 -12.87 17.37
N GLY A 33 13.01 -13.61 16.25
CA GLY A 33 13.56 -13.21 14.96
C GLY A 33 12.53 -12.62 13.99
N ARG A 34 11.25 -12.53 14.38
CA ARG A 34 10.18 -12.13 13.47
C ARG A 34 9.29 -11.04 14.06
N LYS A 35 9.04 -10.00 13.26
CA LYS A 35 8.12 -8.92 13.61
C LYS A 35 6.69 -9.33 13.30
N VAL A 36 5.77 -9.08 14.24
CA VAL A 36 4.34 -9.21 14.00
C VAL A 36 3.90 -8.18 12.96
N ARG A 37 3.19 -8.63 11.92
CA ARG A 37 2.71 -7.78 10.82
C ARG A 37 1.22 -7.50 11.03
N GLY A 38 0.90 -6.34 11.60
CA GLY A 38 -0.49 -6.01 11.99
C GLY A 38 -1.39 -5.48 10.87
N ASN A 39 -0.86 -5.19 9.68
CA ASN A 39 -1.65 -4.80 8.51
C ASN A 39 -1.15 -5.60 7.29
N VAL A 40 -1.89 -6.64 6.93
CA VAL A 40 -1.42 -7.64 5.95
C VAL A 40 -2.14 -7.50 4.59
N GLY A 41 -2.92 -6.44 4.38
CA GLY A 41 -3.61 -6.16 3.11
C GLY A 41 -3.13 -4.88 2.42
N GLY A 42 -3.35 -4.78 1.11
CA GLY A 42 -3.00 -3.58 0.33
C GLY A 42 -3.99 -2.42 0.52
N ASN A 43 -3.53 -1.19 0.37
CA ASN A 43 -4.34 0.03 0.52
C ASN A 43 -5.01 0.43 -0.79
N HIS A 44 -5.60 -0.55 -1.47
CA HIS A 44 -6.06 -0.46 -2.86
C HIS A 44 -7.10 0.63 -3.10
N ALA A 45 -8.09 0.76 -2.19
CA ALA A 45 -9.20 1.70 -2.33
C ALA A 45 -8.76 3.18 -2.30
N VAL A 46 -7.60 3.50 -1.71
CA VAL A 46 -7.05 4.85 -1.75
C VAL A 46 -6.02 5.02 -2.87
N LEU A 47 -5.24 3.98 -3.16
CA LEU A 47 -4.18 4.03 -4.16
C LEU A 47 -4.70 4.01 -5.60
N TYR A 48 -5.69 3.17 -5.91
CA TYR A 48 -6.20 3.03 -7.28
C TYR A 48 -6.60 4.37 -7.90
N PRO A 49 -7.55 5.14 -7.31
CA PRO A 49 -7.99 6.39 -7.92
C PRO A 49 -6.88 7.44 -7.97
N ALA A 50 -5.97 7.44 -6.98
CA ALA A 50 -4.86 8.39 -6.92
C ALA A 50 -3.81 8.13 -8.03
N ILE A 51 -3.46 6.87 -8.27
CA ILE A 51 -2.53 6.46 -9.33
C ILE A 51 -3.15 6.71 -10.71
N ALA A 52 -4.41 6.30 -10.90
CA ALA A 52 -5.11 6.52 -12.15
C ALA A 52 -5.24 8.03 -12.48
N GLU A 53 -5.53 8.86 -11.47
CA GLU A 53 -5.63 10.30 -11.64
C GLU A 53 -4.28 10.96 -11.98
N VAL A 54 -3.19 10.63 -11.27
CA VAL A 54 -1.88 11.22 -11.59
C VAL A 54 -1.39 10.79 -12.97
N ALA A 55 -1.64 9.53 -13.37
CA ALA A 55 -1.30 9.06 -14.70
C ALA A 55 -2.10 9.77 -15.79
N ARG A 56 -3.41 9.99 -15.56
CA ARG A 56 -4.27 10.77 -16.46
C ARG A 56 -3.78 12.20 -16.63
N ARG A 57 -3.40 12.88 -15.55
CA ARG A 57 -2.86 14.27 -15.58
C ARG A 57 -1.60 14.38 -16.43
N VAL A 58 -0.75 13.35 -16.43
CA VAL A 58 0.47 13.27 -17.23
C VAL A 58 0.22 12.74 -18.64
N GLY A 59 -0.94 12.13 -18.90
CA GLY A 59 -1.27 11.48 -20.17
C GLY A 59 -0.55 10.15 -20.40
N ALA A 60 -0.20 9.44 -19.32
CA ALA A 60 0.53 8.18 -19.39
C ALA A 60 -0.40 6.99 -19.69
N GLY A 61 -0.10 6.23 -20.76
CA GLY A 61 -0.80 4.99 -21.11
C GLY A 61 -0.26 3.75 -20.39
N ALA A 62 0.95 3.84 -19.83
CA ALA A 62 1.60 2.79 -19.05
C ALA A 62 2.33 3.38 -17.84
N VAL A 63 2.39 2.62 -16.76
CA VAL A 63 3.03 3.00 -15.49
C VAL A 63 3.94 1.89 -14.97
N GLY A 64 5.01 2.28 -14.27
CA GLY A 64 5.76 1.39 -13.39
C GLY A 64 5.52 1.77 -11.94
N LEU A 65 4.97 0.85 -11.15
CA LEU A 65 4.66 1.07 -9.75
C LEU A 65 5.90 0.82 -8.88
N ILE A 66 6.21 1.75 -7.99
CA ILE A 66 7.30 1.67 -7.04
C ILE A 66 6.74 1.91 -5.63
N ASP A 67 6.63 0.87 -4.82
CA ASP A 67 6.07 0.97 -3.47
C ASP A 67 7.18 1.07 -2.42
N VAL A 68 7.18 2.16 -1.66
CA VAL A 68 8.18 2.46 -0.63
C VAL A 68 7.63 2.06 0.74
N GLY A 69 8.38 1.25 1.48
CA GLY A 69 7.90 0.61 2.71
C GLY A 69 6.89 -0.50 2.41
N CYS A 70 7.13 -1.25 1.33
CA CYS A 70 6.13 -2.13 0.74
C CYS A 70 5.81 -3.37 1.58
N SER A 71 6.64 -3.74 2.56
CA SER A 71 6.55 -5.01 3.28
C SER A 71 6.42 -6.20 2.31
N ALA A 72 5.22 -6.77 2.16
CA ALA A 72 4.93 -7.89 1.25
C ALA A 72 4.59 -7.46 -0.19
N GLY A 73 4.61 -6.17 -0.49
CA GLY A 73 4.39 -5.66 -1.85
C GLY A 73 2.94 -5.69 -2.33
N PHE A 74 1.95 -5.94 -1.47
CA PHE A 74 0.55 -6.10 -1.91
C PHE A 74 -0.02 -4.85 -2.60
N ASN A 75 0.35 -3.64 -2.20
CA ASN A 75 -0.06 -2.41 -2.89
C ASN A 75 0.33 -2.41 -4.38
N LEU A 76 1.38 -3.15 -4.77
CA LEU A 76 1.81 -3.25 -6.15
C LEU A 76 0.83 -4.02 -7.02
N ASN A 77 -0.17 -4.72 -6.46
CA ASN A 77 -1.26 -5.39 -7.19
C ASN A 77 -2.50 -4.52 -7.40
N VAL A 78 -2.44 -3.22 -7.10
CA VAL A 78 -3.60 -2.30 -7.11
C VAL A 78 -4.41 -2.32 -8.41
N ASP A 79 -3.81 -2.57 -9.56
CA ASP A 79 -4.49 -2.68 -10.87
C ASP A 79 -5.27 -3.99 -11.06
N ARG A 80 -5.08 -4.97 -10.17
CA ARG A 80 -5.59 -6.35 -10.29
C ARG A 80 -6.64 -6.70 -9.24
N VAL A 81 -7.15 -5.71 -8.52
CA VAL A 81 -8.15 -5.87 -7.45
C VAL A 81 -9.49 -5.29 -7.86
N GLY A 82 -10.57 -5.82 -7.29
CA GLY A 82 -11.89 -5.16 -7.34
C GLY A 82 -12.05 -4.22 -6.16
N ILE A 83 -12.70 -3.08 -6.37
CA ILE A 83 -12.92 -2.08 -5.33
C ILE A 83 -14.40 -1.67 -5.35
N THR A 84 -15.05 -1.68 -4.19
CA THR A 84 -16.40 -1.15 -4.00
C THR A 84 -16.42 -0.04 -2.96
N TYR A 85 -16.97 1.11 -3.32
CA TYR A 85 -17.14 2.23 -2.40
C TYR A 85 -18.53 2.27 -1.79
N GLY A 86 -18.65 2.84 -0.59
CA GLY A 86 -19.92 2.90 0.15
C GLY A 86 -21.06 3.67 -0.55
N ASN A 87 -20.76 4.44 -1.60
CA ASN A 87 -21.74 5.11 -2.46
C ASN A 87 -22.14 4.29 -3.70
N GLY A 88 -21.70 3.04 -3.81
CA GLY A 88 -22.01 2.13 -4.91
C GLY A 88 -21.07 2.22 -6.11
N GLN A 89 -20.10 3.14 -6.12
CA GLN A 89 -19.08 3.16 -7.17
C GLN A 89 -18.18 1.92 -7.09
N THR A 90 -17.79 1.39 -8.24
CA THR A 90 -16.85 0.28 -8.34
C THR A 90 -15.69 0.63 -9.26
N LEU A 91 -14.50 0.07 -8.97
CA LEU A 91 -13.29 0.19 -9.79
C LEU A 91 -12.56 -1.15 -9.85
N GLY A 92 -11.65 -1.25 -10.83
CA GLY A 92 -10.80 -2.42 -10.99
C GLY A 92 -11.55 -3.65 -11.49
N ASP A 93 -11.10 -4.83 -11.07
CA ASP A 93 -11.56 -6.12 -11.57
C ASP A 93 -12.60 -6.76 -10.64
N PRO A 94 -13.89 -6.83 -11.04
CA PRO A 94 -14.94 -7.47 -10.24
C PRO A 94 -14.77 -8.99 -10.10
N SER A 95 -13.88 -9.62 -10.87
CA SER A 95 -13.56 -11.05 -10.79
C SER A 95 -12.32 -11.36 -9.95
N SER A 96 -11.62 -10.34 -9.47
CA SER A 96 -10.42 -10.51 -8.65
C SER A 96 -10.71 -11.27 -7.35
N PRO A 97 -9.81 -12.17 -6.90
CA PRO A 97 -9.90 -12.78 -5.58
C PRO A 97 -9.78 -11.76 -4.43
N VAL A 98 -9.27 -10.55 -4.73
CA VAL A 98 -9.22 -9.45 -3.77
C VAL A 98 -10.31 -8.44 -4.10
N GLN A 99 -11.30 -8.37 -3.22
CA GLN A 99 -12.37 -7.35 -3.26
C GLN A 99 -12.18 -6.39 -2.09
N ALA A 100 -11.57 -5.24 -2.35
CA ALA A 100 -11.40 -4.17 -1.37
C ALA A 100 -12.68 -3.32 -1.25
N SER A 101 -12.89 -2.74 -0.08
CA SER A 101 -13.99 -1.80 0.14
C SER A 101 -13.55 -0.60 0.94
N ALA A 102 -14.21 0.54 0.69
CA ALA A 102 -14.03 1.74 1.47
C ALA A 102 -15.31 2.57 1.56
N SER A 103 -15.56 3.14 2.73
CA SER A 103 -16.64 4.11 2.93
C SER A 103 -16.23 5.49 2.44
N ILE A 104 -17.21 6.27 1.97
CA ILE A 104 -16.99 7.64 1.49
C ILE A 104 -17.54 8.64 2.50
N VAL A 105 -16.70 9.59 2.92
CA VAL A 105 -17.06 10.69 3.82
C VAL A 105 -17.47 11.87 2.96
N LYS A 106 -18.78 12.13 2.91
CA LYS A 106 -19.50 13.08 2.01
C LYS A 106 -19.77 12.49 0.63
N GLU A 107 -20.92 12.79 0.02
CA GLU A 107 -21.36 12.21 -1.26
C GLU A 107 -20.54 12.63 -2.51
N GLN A 108 -19.29 13.08 -2.33
CA GLN A 108 -18.42 13.43 -3.45
C GLN A 108 -17.88 12.16 -4.10
N ALA A 109 -17.99 12.10 -5.43
CA ALA A 109 -17.59 10.93 -6.19
C ALA A 109 -16.06 10.78 -6.20
N VAL A 110 -15.60 9.53 -6.06
CA VAL A 110 -14.21 9.16 -6.31
C VAL A 110 -13.98 9.13 -7.83
N PRO A 111 -12.85 9.64 -8.36
CA PRO A 111 -12.56 9.54 -9.79
C PRO A 111 -12.60 8.10 -10.29
N THR A 112 -13.22 7.89 -11.44
CA THR A 112 -13.45 6.57 -12.03
C THR A 112 -12.55 6.25 -13.22
N HIS A 113 -11.39 6.91 -13.28
CA HIS A 113 -10.43 6.68 -14.36
C HIS A 113 -9.90 5.24 -14.31
N ALA A 114 -9.78 4.63 -15.50
CA ALA A 114 -9.18 3.31 -15.61
C ALA A 114 -7.68 3.38 -15.26
N MET A 115 -7.18 2.33 -14.61
CA MET A 115 -5.75 2.20 -14.38
C MET A 115 -5.03 2.03 -15.75
N PRO A 116 -3.91 2.74 -16.00
CA PRO A 116 -3.06 2.47 -17.14
C PRO A 116 -2.44 1.06 -17.07
N GLU A 117 -1.80 0.63 -18.16
CA GLU A 117 -1.09 -0.64 -18.14
C GLU A 117 0.06 -0.61 -17.11
N VAL A 118 0.07 -1.55 -16.17
CA VAL A 118 1.15 -1.69 -15.19
C VAL A 118 2.23 -2.62 -15.75
N VAL A 119 3.35 -2.03 -16.20
CA VAL A 119 4.43 -2.76 -16.88
C VAL A 119 5.61 -3.09 -15.97
N ALA A 120 5.67 -2.50 -14.76
CA ALA A 120 6.71 -2.79 -13.77
C ALA A 120 6.14 -2.68 -12.35
N ARG A 121 6.63 -3.55 -11.46
CA ARG A 121 6.25 -3.63 -10.04
C ARG A 121 7.52 -3.74 -9.20
N ILE A 122 7.88 -2.68 -8.48
CA ILE A 122 9.09 -2.63 -7.68
C ILE A 122 8.73 -2.30 -6.23
N GLY A 123 9.16 -3.12 -5.29
CA GLY A 123 9.02 -2.86 -3.86
C GLY A 123 10.36 -2.47 -3.25
N ILE A 124 10.37 -1.45 -2.39
CA ILE A 124 11.55 -1.08 -1.59
C ILE A 124 11.19 -1.16 -0.12
N ASP A 125 11.92 -1.94 0.64
CA ASP A 125 11.71 -2.08 2.09
C ASP A 125 13.03 -2.48 2.77
N PRO A 126 13.30 -2.07 4.03
CA PRO A 126 14.42 -2.61 4.80
C PRO A 126 14.31 -4.11 5.10
N GLU A 127 13.09 -4.62 5.20
CA GLU A 127 12.74 -6.01 5.51
C GLU A 127 11.59 -6.48 4.58
N PRO A 128 11.83 -6.56 3.25
CA PRO A 128 10.81 -6.98 2.31
C PRO A 128 10.43 -8.44 2.60
N ILE A 129 9.16 -8.77 2.36
CA ILE A 129 8.63 -10.12 2.55
C ILE A 129 8.40 -10.73 1.17
N ASP A 130 9.20 -11.74 0.85
CA ASP A 130 9.03 -12.60 -0.31
C ASP A 130 7.92 -13.62 -0.05
N THR A 131 6.73 -13.32 -0.56
CA THR A 131 5.55 -14.19 -0.41
C THR A 131 5.66 -15.51 -1.18
N SER A 132 6.68 -15.71 -2.01
CA SER A 132 6.98 -17.02 -2.61
C SER A 132 7.68 -17.97 -1.65
N ASP A 133 8.31 -17.45 -0.59
CA ASP A 133 8.81 -18.25 0.51
C ASP A 133 7.65 -18.76 1.38
N VAL A 134 7.56 -20.08 1.50
CA VAL A 134 6.49 -20.76 2.22
C VAL A 134 6.47 -20.41 3.70
N ASP A 135 7.63 -20.20 4.33
CA ASP A 135 7.75 -19.87 5.74
C ASP A 135 7.44 -18.39 6.02
N GLU A 136 7.69 -17.50 5.06
CA GLU A 136 7.25 -16.10 5.14
C GLU A 136 5.74 -15.98 4.93
N ALA A 137 5.19 -16.65 3.92
CA ALA A 137 3.75 -16.69 3.70
C ALA A 137 3.01 -17.36 4.88
N ARG A 138 3.61 -18.37 5.54
CA ARG A 138 3.06 -18.95 6.78
C ARG A 138 3.09 -17.96 7.94
N TRP A 139 4.13 -17.12 8.03
CA TRP A 139 4.21 -16.09 9.07
C TRP A 139 3.13 -15.02 8.92
N LEU A 140 2.89 -14.56 7.70
CA LEU A 140 1.85 -13.57 7.42
C LEU A 140 0.48 -14.06 7.89
N ARG A 141 0.16 -15.33 7.62
CA ARG A 141 -1.07 -15.97 8.12
C ARG A 141 -1.11 -16.03 9.64
N ALA A 142 0.00 -16.38 10.28
CA ALA A 142 0.09 -16.45 11.74
C ALA A 142 -0.01 -15.07 12.44
N CYS A 143 0.24 -13.98 11.72
CA CYS A 143 0.09 -12.62 12.25
C CYS A 143 -1.38 -12.14 12.28
N LEU A 144 -2.29 -12.84 11.60
CA LEU A 144 -3.70 -12.48 11.60
C LEU A 144 -4.41 -12.98 12.86
N PRO A 145 -5.34 -12.18 13.43
CA PRO A 145 -6.23 -12.66 14.48
C PRO A 145 -7.06 -13.86 13.98
N PRO A 146 -7.17 -14.95 14.77
CA PRO A 146 -7.82 -16.19 14.33
C PRO A 146 -9.34 -16.04 14.14
N ASP A 147 -9.94 -15.02 14.73
CA ASP A 147 -11.37 -14.72 14.73
C ASP A 147 -11.82 -13.81 13.57
N GLN A 148 -10.94 -13.54 12.60
CA GLN A 148 -11.21 -12.61 11.48
C GLN A 148 -11.13 -13.31 10.12
N PRO A 149 -12.13 -14.15 9.76
CA PRO A 149 -12.10 -14.92 8.52
C PRO A 149 -12.04 -14.04 7.26
N GLU A 150 -12.59 -12.82 7.31
CA GLU A 150 -12.51 -11.85 6.21
C GLU A 150 -11.07 -11.38 5.96
N GLN A 151 -10.28 -11.16 7.02
CA GLN A 151 -8.86 -10.80 6.87
C GLN A 151 -8.05 -11.95 6.30
N THR A 152 -8.35 -13.19 6.72
CA THR A 152 -7.72 -14.40 6.18
C THR A 152 -8.03 -14.56 4.70
N ALA A 153 -9.31 -14.49 4.31
CA ALA A 153 -9.71 -14.61 2.91
C ALA A 153 -9.05 -13.54 2.03
N ARG A 154 -8.98 -12.29 2.52
CA ARG A 154 -8.26 -11.22 1.84
C ARG A 154 -6.78 -11.52 1.68
N LEU A 155 -6.10 -11.98 2.73
CA LEU A 155 -4.68 -12.33 2.64
C LEU A 155 -4.43 -13.44 1.63
N GLU A 156 -5.26 -14.49 1.60
CA GLU A 156 -5.11 -15.55 0.59
C GLU A 156 -5.25 -15.00 -0.84
N GLY A 157 -6.23 -14.12 -1.09
CA GLY A 157 -6.36 -13.45 -2.38
C GLY A 157 -5.15 -12.57 -2.73
N GLU A 158 -4.59 -11.84 -1.77
CA GLU A 158 -3.39 -11.01 -1.98
C GLU A 158 -2.16 -11.88 -2.30
N LEU A 159 -2.01 -13.04 -1.63
CA LEU A 159 -0.97 -14.02 -1.92
C LEU A 159 -1.14 -14.65 -3.31
N GLU A 160 -2.36 -14.94 -3.73
CA GLU A 160 -2.67 -15.43 -5.08
C GLU A 160 -2.30 -14.40 -6.17
N LEU A 161 -2.66 -13.13 -5.95
CA LEU A 161 -2.27 -12.05 -6.86
C LEU A 161 -0.76 -11.85 -6.90
N ALA A 162 -0.09 -11.85 -5.74
CA ALA A 162 1.36 -11.72 -5.66
C ALA A 162 2.09 -12.87 -6.37
N ALA A 163 1.60 -14.11 -6.23
CA ALA A 163 2.18 -15.27 -6.90
C ALA A 163 2.06 -15.21 -8.43
N SER A 164 0.99 -14.60 -8.96
CA SER A 164 0.76 -14.50 -10.41
C SER A 164 1.46 -13.31 -11.08
N ALA A 165 1.85 -12.28 -10.33
CA ALA A 165 2.70 -11.19 -10.82
C ALA A 165 3.69 -10.75 -9.73
N PRO A 166 4.76 -11.54 -9.48
CA PRO A 166 5.68 -11.27 -8.39
C PRO A 166 6.41 -9.94 -8.61
N PRO A 167 6.43 -9.05 -7.59
CA PRO A 167 7.16 -7.80 -7.69
C PRO A 167 8.67 -8.02 -7.61
N PHE A 168 9.44 -7.08 -8.15
CA PHE A 168 10.87 -7.02 -7.89
C PHE A 168 11.13 -6.33 -6.54
N LEU A 169 11.56 -7.10 -5.54
CA LEU A 169 11.82 -6.58 -4.19
C LEU A 169 13.27 -6.12 -4.04
N MET A 170 13.46 -4.92 -3.51
CA MET A 170 14.74 -4.31 -3.20
C MET A 170 14.86 -4.13 -1.70
N GLN A 171 15.80 -4.84 -1.09
CA GLN A 171 16.07 -4.72 0.34
C GLN A 171 17.05 -3.58 0.63
N GLY A 172 16.64 -2.61 1.43
CA GLY A 172 17.52 -1.56 1.95
C GLY A 172 16.82 -0.23 2.24
N ASP A 173 17.63 0.82 2.40
CA ASP A 173 17.13 2.17 2.67
C ASP A 173 16.41 2.73 1.44
N ALA A 174 15.19 3.23 1.65
CA ALA A 174 14.35 3.74 0.58
C ALA A 174 14.94 4.94 -0.15
N VAL A 175 15.64 5.84 0.55
CA VAL A 175 16.23 7.05 -0.04
C VAL A 175 17.42 6.68 -0.93
N ASP A 176 18.20 5.69 -0.51
CA ASP A 176 19.37 5.24 -1.27
C ASP A 176 18.98 4.42 -2.51
N LEU A 177 17.95 3.59 -2.41
CA LEU A 177 17.52 2.68 -3.48
C LEU A 177 16.54 3.30 -4.48
N LEU A 178 15.92 4.44 -4.16
CA LEU A 178 14.91 5.07 -5.02
C LEU A 178 15.40 5.35 -6.45
N PRO A 179 16.62 5.89 -6.69
CA PRO A 179 17.10 6.11 -8.06
C PRO A 179 17.16 4.83 -8.90
N ASP A 180 17.64 3.74 -8.30
CA ASP A 180 17.77 2.45 -8.98
C ASP A 180 16.40 1.82 -9.25
N ALA A 181 15.44 1.99 -8.32
CA ALA A 181 14.06 1.56 -8.52
C ALA A 181 13.38 2.30 -9.69
N ILE A 182 13.58 3.63 -9.78
CA ILE A 182 13.05 4.44 -10.89
C ILE A 182 13.70 4.04 -12.22
N ALA A 183 15.01 3.76 -12.22
CA ALA A 183 15.74 3.33 -13.42
C ALA A 183 15.27 1.97 -13.98
N ARG A 184 14.61 1.14 -13.15
CA ARG A 184 14.04 -0.15 -13.59
C ARG A 184 12.70 -0.01 -14.31
N VAL A 185 12.05 1.15 -14.24
CA VAL A 185 10.81 1.39 -14.97
C VAL A 185 11.13 1.64 -16.44
N PRO A 186 10.47 0.93 -17.39
CA PRO A 186 10.66 1.15 -18.83
C PRO A 186 10.55 2.63 -19.23
N ALA A 187 11.34 3.05 -20.22
CA ALA A 187 11.46 4.46 -20.62
C ALA A 187 10.15 5.08 -21.14
N ASP A 188 9.24 4.24 -21.65
CA ASP A 188 7.93 4.57 -22.19
C ASP A 188 6.78 4.55 -21.15
N ALA A 189 7.05 4.13 -19.91
CA ALA A 189 6.06 4.04 -18.83
C ALA A 189 6.34 5.00 -17.67
N LEU A 190 5.36 5.77 -17.19
CA LEU A 190 5.56 6.72 -16.10
C LEU A 190 5.96 6.00 -14.79
N PRO A 191 7.10 6.32 -14.15
CA PRO A 191 7.40 5.85 -12.81
C PRO A 191 6.44 6.51 -11.81
N VAL A 192 5.66 5.70 -11.10
CA VAL A 192 4.75 6.14 -10.04
C VAL A 192 5.24 5.59 -8.72
N VAL A 193 5.81 6.46 -7.90
CA VAL A 193 6.26 6.14 -6.55
C VAL A 193 5.08 6.25 -5.59
N THR A 194 4.86 5.26 -4.74
CA THR A 194 3.81 5.26 -3.71
C THR A 194 4.42 5.19 -2.31
N THR A 195 3.86 5.97 -1.39
CA THR A 195 4.20 5.91 0.04
C THR A 195 2.92 5.82 0.86
N THR A 196 2.74 4.74 1.63
CA THR A 196 1.58 4.55 2.51
C THR A 196 2.02 4.42 3.97
N TRP A 197 2.01 5.52 4.71
CA TRP A 197 2.56 5.65 6.08
C TRP A 197 4.06 5.32 6.22
N ALA A 198 4.77 5.10 5.12
CA ALA A 198 6.16 4.68 5.12
C ALA A 198 7.11 5.82 5.50
N LEU A 199 6.79 7.07 5.11
CA LEU A 199 7.64 8.20 5.42
C LEU A 199 7.63 8.53 6.92
N SER A 200 6.62 8.08 7.66
CA SER A 200 6.55 8.28 9.11
C SER A 200 7.68 7.58 9.87
N ASP A 201 8.22 6.49 9.33
CA ASP A 201 9.37 5.75 9.87
C ASP A 201 10.72 6.45 9.61
N LEU A 202 10.74 7.43 8.70
CA LEU A 202 11.94 8.18 8.35
C LEU A 202 12.10 9.45 9.22
N PRO A 203 13.32 9.80 9.65
CA PRO A 203 13.62 11.13 10.18
C PRO A 203 13.33 12.23 9.15
N LEU A 204 13.04 13.45 9.61
CA LEU A 204 12.71 14.59 8.73
C LEU A 204 13.77 14.82 7.63
N GLU A 205 15.05 14.74 7.96
CA GLU A 205 16.13 14.89 6.99
C GLU A 205 16.06 13.84 5.87
N SER A 206 15.76 12.58 6.21
CA SER A 206 15.57 11.52 5.21
C SER A 206 14.33 11.74 4.36
N ARG A 207 13.24 12.31 4.91
CA ARG A 207 12.06 12.70 4.10
C ARG A 207 12.41 13.79 3.09
N LEU A 208 13.20 14.79 3.49
CA LEU A 208 13.68 15.84 2.59
C LEU A 208 14.63 15.29 1.53
N ARG A 209 15.52 14.36 1.89
CA ARG A 209 16.38 13.66 0.92
C ARG A 209 15.57 12.80 -0.05
N PHE A 210 14.52 12.12 0.41
CA PHE A 210 13.59 11.39 -0.45
C PHE A 210 12.99 12.31 -1.53
N LEU A 211 12.51 13.50 -1.14
CA LEU A 211 12.01 14.50 -2.08
C LEU A 211 13.09 14.93 -3.09
N GLN A 212 14.33 15.15 -2.64
CA GLN A 212 15.44 15.49 -3.53
C GLN A 212 15.78 14.35 -4.51
N ARG A 213 15.62 13.09 -4.12
CA ARG A 213 15.84 11.94 -4.99
C ARG A 213 14.78 11.83 -6.09
N LEU A 214 13.51 12.10 -5.76
CA LEU A 214 12.43 12.20 -6.75
C LEU A 214 12.72 13.30 -7.78
N ASP A 215 13.08 14.50 -7.31
CA ASP A 215 13.41 15.64 -8.17
C ASP A 215 14.61 15.35 -9.09
N ALA A 216 15.69 14.79 -8.53
CA ALA A 216 16.87 14.41 -9.30
C ALA A 216 16.55 13.36 -10.39
N ALA A 217 15.72 12.37 -10.07
CA ALA A 217 15.28 11.35 -11.03
C ALA A 217 14.40 11.91 -12.15
N ALA A 218 13.70 13.01 -11.89
CA ALA A 218 12.81 13.67 -12.85
C ALA A 218 13.52 14.56 -13.89
N THR A 219 14.86 14.51 -13.94
CA THR A 219 15.68 15.31 -14.88
C THR A 219 15.43 14.94 -16.33
N ASN A 220 15.25 13.64 -16.64
CA ASN A 220 15.16 13.13 -18.03
C ASN A 220 13.75 12.67 -18.42
N ARG A 221 12.86 12.50 -17.45
CA ARG A 221 11.49 12.00 -17.62
C ARG A 221 10.63 12.47 -16.45
N PRO A 222 9.30 12.63 -16.61
CA PRO A 222 8.45 12.88 -15.46
C PRO A 222 8.48 11.71 -14.48
N VAL A 223 8.40 12.00 -13.19
CA VAL A 223 8.20 11.03 -12.11
C VAL A 223 6.97 11.48 -11.32
N ALA A 224 6.04 10.56 -11.11
CA ALA A 224 4.88 10.80 -10.27
C ALA A 224 5.11 10.23 -8.86
N TRP A 225 4.58 10.91 -7.85
CA TRP A 225 4.54 10.44 -6.48
C TRP A 225 3.12 10.55 -5.94
N VAL A 226 2.58 9.42 -5.49
CA VAL A 226 1.31 9.32 -4.78
C VAL A 226 1.61 9.09 -3.30
N SER A 227 1.19 10.03 -2.47
CA SER A 227 1.43 10.01 -1.03
C SER A 227 0.12 9.74 -0.29
N VAL A 228 0.12 8.75 0.60
CA VAL A 228 -0.93 8.54 1.61
C VAL A 228 -0.27 8.55 2.98
N GLU A 229 -0.16 9.74 3.55
CA GLU A 229 0.70 9.98 4.71
C GLU A 229 -0.03 10.80 5.78
N GLY A 230 0.41 10.68 7.03
CA GLY A 230 -0.10 11.51 8.12
C GLY A 230 0.04 13.00 7.80
N VAL A 231 -0.86 13.83 8.35
CA VAL A 231 -0.84 15.29 8.12
C VAL A 231 0.54 15.87 8.46
N GLY A 232 1.19 16.48 7.46
CA GLY A 232 2.52 17.09 7.59
C GLY A 232 3.71 16.13 7.52
N VAL A 233 3.49 14.83 7.26
CA VAL A 233 4.57 13.83 7.12
C VAL A 233 5.24 13.91 5.76
N ALA A 234 4.45 13.97 4.68
CA ALA A 234 4.94 14.04 3.31
C ALA A 234 5.44 15.46 2.98
N PRO A 235 6.74 15.66 2.71
CA PRO A 235 7.25 16.97 2.35
C PRO A 235 6.67 17.43 1.01
N ALA A 236 6.45 18.74 0.85
CA ALA A 236 5.89 19.40 -0.32
C ALA A 236 4.41 19.07 -0.69
N ILE A 237 3.80 18.05 -0.09
CA ILE A 237 2.36 17.80 -0.23
C ILE A 237 1.60 18.80 0.67
N PRO A 238 0.74 19.68 0.11
CA PRO A 238 0.00 20.65 0.92
C PRO A 238 -1.01 19.98 1.85
N THR A 239 -1.44 20.64 2.92
CA THR A 239 -2.58 20.16 3.72
C THR A 239 -3.79 21.05 3.45
N PHE A 240 -5.00 20.60 3.80
CA PHE A 240 -6.20 21.44 3.68
C PHE A 240 -6.36 22.38 4.90
N GLY A 241 -5.24 22.88 5.44
CA GLY A 241 -5.20 23.59 6.73
C GLY A 241 -5.29 22.68 7.95
N ASP A 242 -5.17 21.37 7.77
CA ASP A 242 -5.22 20.37 8.83
C ASP A 242 -4.03 20.49 9.78
N ARG A 243 -4.25 20.21 11.06
CA ARG A 243 -3.18 20.14 12.06
C ARG A 243 -2.52 18.76 12.06
N PRO A 244 -1.23 18.66 12.42
CA PRO A 244 -0.61 17.36 12.69
C PRO A 244 -1.44 16.54 13.70
N ALA A 245 -1.42 15.21 13.55
CA ALA A 245 -2.16 14.27 14.41
C ALA A 245 -3.70 14.44 14.41
N SER A 246 -4.28 14.93 13.31
CA SER A 246 -5.75 15.08 13.14
C SER A 246 -6.53 13.76 12.94
N GLY A 247 -5.93 12.61 13.25
CA GLY A 247 -6.55 11.28 13.12
C GLY A 247 -6.84 10.81 11.70
N HIS A 248 -6.35 11.53 10.69
CA HIS A 248 -6.49 11.21 9.27
C HIS A 248 -5.17 11.42 8.53
N SER A 249 -5.13 10.93 7.30
CA SER A 249 -4.00 11.05 6.38
C SER A 249 -4.41 11.86 5.16
N ILE A 250 -3.43 12.49 4.52
CA ILE A 250 -3.61 13.26 3.29
C ILE A 250 -3.31 12.36 2.11
N ILE A 251 -4.20 12.39 1.11
CA ILE A 251 -3.99 11.80 -0.21
C ILE A 251 -3.41 12.91 -1.08
N GLY A 252 -2.13 12.80 -1.41
CA GLY A 252 -1.37 13.77 -2.18
C GLY A 252 -0.92 13.20 -3.51
N LEU A 253 -0.96 14.04 -4.55
CA LEU A 253 -0.40 13.76 -5.87
C LEU A 253 0.71 14.76 -6.14
N ALA A 254 1.86 14.28 -6.57
CA ALA A 254 2.96 15.11 -7.02
C ALA A 254 3.48 14.63 -8.37
N VAL A 255 3.80 15.57 -9.26
CA VAL A 255 4.49 15.31 -10.52
C VAL A 255 5.74 16.17 -10.55
N PHE A 256 6.89 15.50 -10.69
CA PHE A 256 8.19 16.11 -10.87
C PHE A 256 8.50 16.11 -12.37
N SER A 257 8.82 17.27 -12.94
CA SER A 257 9.24 17.37 -14.33
C SER A 257 10.16 18.57 -14.55
N HIS A 258 11.32 18.36 -15.18
CA HIS A 258 12.27 19.40 -15.65
C HIS A 258 12.20 20.74 -14.87
N SER A 259 12.71 20.75 -13.63
CA SER A 259 12.76 21.90 -12.70
C SER A 259 11.44 22.42 -12.11
N THR A 260 10.33 21.69 -12.30
CA THR A 260 9.03 22.01 -11.72
C THR A 260 8.50 20.84 -10.88
N LEU A 261 7.91 21.19 -9.74
CA LEU A 261 7.14 20.29 -8.89
C LEU A 261 5.69 20.80 -8.83
N GLN A 262 4.76 20.00 -9.32
CA GLN A 262 3.34 20.22 -9.14
C GLN A 262 2.85 19.26 -8.06
N ALA A 263 2.50 19.78 -6.88
CA ALA A 263 2.01 19.00 -5.77
C ALA A 263 0.63 19.52 -5.32
N GLU A 264 -0.30 18.60 -5.15
CA GLU A 264 -1.68 18.88 -4.74
C GLU A 264 -2.16 17.81 -3.77
N SER A 265 -3.02 18.21 -2.84
CA SER A 265 -3.78 17.26 -2.02
C SER A 265 -5.17 17.10 -2.59
N VAL A 266 -5.53 15.85 -2.88
CA VAL A 266 -6.77 15.49 -3.56
C VAL A 266 -7.80 14.90 -2.62
N GLY A 267 -7.42 14.54 -1.40
CA GLY A 267 -8.36 13.98 -0.45
C GLY A 267 -7.78 13.68 0.93
N ARG A 268 -8.64 13.12 1.78
CA ARG A 268 -8.29 12.63 3.11
C ARG A 268 -8.69 11.16 3.24
N CYS A 269 -7.96 10.40 4.04
CA CYS A 269 -8.40 9.07 4.43
C CYS A 269 -8.21 8.80 5.93
N TRP A 270 -9.02 7.89 6.45
CA TRP A 270 -9.03 7.41 7.83
C TRP A 270 -8.94 5.89 7.82
N LEU A 271 -8.67 5.29 9.00
CA LEU A 271 -8.68 3.83 9.18
C LEU A 271 -7.84 3.10 8.12
N ARG A 272 -6.66 3.66 7.83
CA ARG A 272 -5.76 3.17 6.78
C ARG A 272 -6.41 2.99 5.40
N GLY A 273 -7.26 3.94 4.99
CA GLY A 273 -7.88 3.94 3.67
C GLY A 273 -9.23 3.22 3.57
N GLN A 274 -9.73 2.63 4.66
CA GLN A 274 -11.09 2.04 4.71
C GLN A 274 -12.20 3.11 4.69
N MET A 275 -11.84 4.36 4.90
CA MET A 275 -12.74 5.50 4.83
C MET A 275 -12.01 6.68 4.17
N LEU A 276 -12.60 7.33 3.17
CA LEU A 276 -11.96 8.44 2.47
C LEU A 276 -12.93 9.52 2.00
N ALA A 277 -12.41 10.72 1.79
CA ALA A 277 -13.08 11.84 1.14
C ALA A 277 -12.21 12.30 -0.02
N TRP A 278 -12.75 12.27 -1.23
CA TRP A 278 -12.15 12.94 -2.37
C TRP A 278 -12.60 14.40 -2.39
N LEU A 279 -11.66 15.32 -2.52
CA LEU A 279 -11.87 16.76 -2.30
C LEU A 279 -11.38 17.62 -3.47
N ALA A 280 -10.59 17.06 -4.39
CA ALA A 280 -10.29 17.74 -5.64
C ALA A 280 -11.53 17.79 -6.54
N ASP A 281 -11.63 18.86 -7.32
CA ASP A 281 -12.66 18.99 -8.35
C ASP A 281 -12.39 17.95 -9.45
N SER A 282 -13.39 17.10 -9.72
CA SER A 282 -13.36 16.04 -10.74
C SER A 282 -13.64 16.58 -12.15
#